data_AF-A0A822ABT8-F1
#
_entry.id   AF-A0A822ABT8-F1
#
_cell.length_a   1.000
_cell.length_b   1.000
_cell.length_c   1.000
_cell.angle_alpha   90.00
_cell.angle_beta   90.00
_cell.angle_gamma   90.00
#
_symmetry.space_group_name_H-M   'P 1'
#
loop_
_entity.id
_entity.type
_entity.pdbx_description
1 polymer ?
#
loop_
_entity_poly.entity_id
_entity_poly.type
_entity_poly.pdbx_seq_one_letter_code
_entity_poly.pdbx_strand_id
1 'polypeptide(L)'
;MPINAFQRIFDFGSKKDDTKNVTSSDAIKRLSDVEEMLNKKQQHLESQIEEEKKNAIRYSKQGNKRGAIMALKRKKKFEKTLLQLDGTLTTLETQREYLQNASTNMDVLHVMRQAASALKKTNQNLDVDQVHDLMDDLAEQHTV
;
A
#
# COMPACT_ATOMS: atom_id res chain seq x y z
N MET A 1 -50.88 19.00 7.87
CA MET A 1 -49.42 18.77 8.00
C MET A 1 -49.19 17.29 8.27
N PRO A 2 -48.32 16.64 7.48
CA PRO A 2 -47.21 15.89 8.09
C PRO A 2 -45.87 16.08 7.36
N ILE A 3 -44.97 16.66 8.13
CA ILE A 3 -43.52 16.50 8.28
C ILE A 3 -42.76 15.65 7.23
N ASN A 4 -41.87 16.37 6.55
CA ASN A 4 -40.68 15.91 5.84
C ASN A 4 -39.80 14.98 6.70
N ALA A 5 -39.92 13.67 6.49
CA ALA A 5 -39.01 12.68 7.08
C ALA A 5 -38.04 12.06 6.06
N PHE A 6 -38.27 12.23 4.75
CA PHE A 6 -37.41 11.65 3.71
C PHE A 6 -36.27 12.55 3.21
N GLN A 7 -36.33 13.86 3.45
CA GLN A 7 -35.25 14.77 3.05
C GLN A 7 -34.07 14.81 4.05
N ARG A 8 -34.25 14.27 5.27
CA ARG A 8 -33.24 14.31 6.36
C ARG A 8 -32.31 13.10 6.42
N ILE A 9 -32.54 12.07 5.61
CA ILE A 9 -31.66 10.90 5.55
C ILE A 9 -30.52 11.09 4.52
N PHE A 10 -30.67 12.03 3.58
CA PHE A 10 -29.62 12.37 2.62
C PHE A 10 -28.67 13.49 3.08
N ASP A 11 -28.93 14.11 4.24
CA ASP A 11 -28.20 15.28 4.74
C ASP A 11 -27.43 15.01 6.05
N PHE A 12 -27.36 13.75 6.50
CA PHE A 12 -26.60 13.33 7.68
C PHE A 12 -25.46 12.40 7.27
N GLY A 13 -24.43 12.95 6.62
CA GLY A 13 -23.28 12.12 6.26
C GLY A 13 -22.24 12.70 5.32
N SER A 14 -22.37 13.94 4.85
CA SER A 14 -21.25 14.65 4.23
C SER A 14 -20.27 15.17 5.30
N LYS A 15 -19.83 14.30 6.21
CA LYS A 15 -18.48 14.45 6.76
C LYS A 15 -17.57 14.01 5.62
N LYS A 16 -17.06 15.00 4.87
CA LYS A 16 -15.80 14.85 4.13
C LYS A 16 -14.79 14.37 5.16
N ASP A 17 -14.66 13.05 5.23
CA ASP A 17 -13.67 12.38 6.05
C ASP A 17 -12.31 12.95 5.69
N ASP A 18 -11.44 13.08 6.67
CA ASP A 18 -10.06 13.55 6.53
C ASP A 18 -9.18 12.54 5.76
N THR A 19 -9.68 11.96 4.67
CA THR A 19 -8.88 11.33 3.61
C THR A 19 -8.21 12.37 2.72
N LYS A 20 -8.13 13.64 3.16
CA LYS A 20 -7.33 14.68 2.52
C LYS A 20 -5.87 14.27 2.59
N ASN A 21 -5.40 13.71 1.48
CA ASN A 21 -4.01 13.53 1.09
C ASN A 21 -3.22 12.49 1.92
N VAL A 22 -3.76 11.28 2.11
CA VAL A 22 -2.85 10.15 2.41
C VAL A 22 -2.03 9.90 1.14
N THR A 23 -0.76 10.28 1.14
CA THR A 23 0.13 10.02 0.02
C THR A 23 0.46 8.53 -0.06
N SER A 24 0.86 8.03 -1.24
CA SER A 24 1.36 6.66 -1.37
C SER A 24 2.49 6.38 -0.38
N SER A 25 3.35 7.37 -0.11
CA SER A 25 4.42 7.29 0.88
C SER A 25 3.90 7.08 2.31
N ASP A 26 2.88 7.84 2.72
CA ASP A 26 2.26 7.69 4.04
C ASP A 26 1.61 6.31 4.23
N ALA A 27 0.96 5.80 3.18
CA ALA A 27 0.36 4.47 3.20
C ALA A 27 1.42 3.36 3.30
N ILE A 28 2.50 3.45 2.50
CA ILE A 28 3.64 2.51 2.54
C ILE A 28 4.28 2.50 3.92
N LYS A 29 4.47 3.68 4.53
CA LYS A 29 5.02 3.80 5.89
C LYS A 29 4.12 3.12 6.93
N ARG A 30 2.81 3.42 6.90
CA ARG A 30 1.84 2.79 7.83
C ARG A 30 1.80 1.27 7.69
N LEU A 31 1.84 0.74 6.46
CA LEU A 31 1.93 -0.70 6.23
C LEU A 31 3.20 -1.30 6.86
N SER A 32 4.33 -0.61 6.70
CA SER A 32 5.61 -1.06 7.26
C SER A 32 5.61 -1.04 8.80
N ASP A 33 5.04 -0.01 9.42
CA ASP A 33 4.90 0.09 10.87
C ASP A 33 4.02 -1.05 11.43
N VAL A 34 2.92 -1.38 10.72
CA VAL A 34 2.03 -2.49 11.10
C VAL A 34 2.71 -3.84 10.93
N GLU A 35 3.46 -4.06 9.84
CA GLU A 35 4.26 -5.27 9.64
C GLU A 35 5.28 -5.47 10.77
N GLU A 36 6.00 -4.42 11.19
CA GLU A 36 6.95 -4.50 12.30
C GLU A 36 6.25 -4.91 13.62
N MET A 37 5.10 -4.31 13.90
CA MET A 37 4.28 -4.67 15.06
C MET A 37 3.82 -6.14 15.00
N LEU A 38 3.37 -6.61 13.83
CA LEU A 38 2.92 -7.98 13.63
C LEU A 38 4.07 -8.97 13.77
N ASN A 39 5.26 -8.65 13.26
CA ASN A 39 6.49 -9.44 13.45
C ASN A 39 6.86 -9.58 14.94
N LYS A 40 6.79 -8.50 15.72
CA LYS A 40 6.99 -8.57 17.18
C LYS A 40 5.96 -9.47 17.86
N LYS A 41 4.70 -9.41 17.42
CA LYS A 41 3.63 -10.26 17.92
C LYS A 41 3.86 -11.74 17.54
N GLN A 42 4.39 -12.01 16.36
CA GLN A 42 4.78 -13.34 15.91
C GLN A 42 5.83 -13.95 16.86
N GLN A 43 6.92 -13.23 17.11
CA GLN A 43 7.98 -13.65 18.03
C GLN A 43 7.46 -13.92 19.45
N HIS A 44 6.53 -13.08 19.91
CA HIS A 44 5.89 -13.30 21.22
C HIS A 44 5.06 -14.59 21.25
N LEU A 45 4.26 -14.84 20.20
CA LEU A 45 3.47 -16.07 20.09
C LEU A 45 4.34 -17.32 20.01
N GLU A 46 5.45 -17.28 19.27
CA GLU A 46 6.43 -18.37 19.20
C GLU A 46 7.03 -18.69 20.58
N SER A 47 7.39 -17.65 21.34
CA SER A 47 7.85 -17.80 22.73
C SER A 47 6.79 -18.45 23.63
N GLN A 48 5.53 -18.01 23.54
CA GLN A 48 4.42 -18.60 24.28
C GLN A 48 4.16 -20.06 23.89
N ILE A 49 4.31 -20.42 22.63
CA ILE A 49 4.18 -21.80 22.14
C ILE A 49 5.22 -22.71 22.80
N GLU A 50 6.49 -22.28 22.83
CA GLU A 50 7.57 -23.05 23.46
C GLU A 50 7.42 -23.10 24.99
N GLU A 51 6.92 -22.03 25.62
CA GLU A 51 6.59 -22.02 27.04
C GLU A 51 5.49 -23.04 27.38
N GLU A 52 4.39 -23.05 26.63
CA GLU A 52 3.29 -24.00 26.87
C GLU A 52 3.70 -25.45 26.60
N LYS A 53 4.60 -25.69 25.64
CA LYS A 53 5.21 -26.99 25.41
C LYS A 53 6.03 -27.44 26.62
N LYS A 54 6.88 -26.56 27.18
CA LYS A 54 7.63 -26.85 28.42
C LYS A 54 6.69 -27.11 29.60
N ASN A 55 5.65 -26.30 29.75
CA ASN A 55 4.63 -26.46 30.78
C ASN A 55 3.89 -27.80 30.65
N ALA A 56 3.52 -28.21 29.44
CA ALA A 56 2.87 -29.50 29.20
C ALA A 56 3.77 -30.67 29.63
N ILE A 57 5.06 -30.64 29.27
CA ILE A 57 6.05 -31.65 29.69
C ILE A 57 6.19 -31.66 31.21
N ARG A 58 6.29 -30.49 31.85
CA ARG A 58 6.40 -30.36 33.32
C ARG A 58 5.20 -30.97 34.03
N TYR A 59 3.98 -30.63 33.62
CA TYR A 59 2.76 -31.19 34.21
C TYR A 59 2.65 -32.69 33.99
N SER A 60 3.07 -33.19 32.82
CA SER A 60 3.10 -34.63 32.55
C SER A 60 4.05 -35.37 33.50
N LYS A 61 5.26 -34.83 33.74
CA LYS A 61 6.23 -35.42 34.68
C LYS A 61 5.73 -35.43 36.12
N GLN A 62 4.88 -34.47 36.48
CA GLN A 62 4.24 -34.39 37.80
C GLN A 62 2.99 -35.28 37.94
N GLY A 63 2.63 -36.07 36.92
CA GLY A 63 1.39 -36.85 36.90
C GLY A 63 0.11 -36.00 36.73
N ASN A 64 0.24 -34.68 36.54
CA ASN A 64 -0.89 -33.78 36.33
C ASN A 64 -1.36 -33.80 34.87
N LYS A 65 -2.09 -34.85 34.51
CA LYS A 65 -2.63 -35.05 33.16
C LYS A 65 -3.55 -33.91 32.72
N ARG A 66 -4.38 -33.38 33.63
CA ARG A 66 -5.30 -32.26 33.33
C ARG A 66 -4.53 -30.98 32.97
N GLY A 67 -3.51 -30.64 33.76
CA GLY A 67 -2.63 -29.50 33.51
C GLY A 67 -1.90 -29.61 32.18
N ALA A 68 -1.38 -30.79 31.85
CA ALA A 68 -0.71 -31.04 30.58
C ALA A 68 -1.65 -30.84 29.38
N ILE A 69 -2.87 -31.38 29.44
CA ILE A 69 -3.88 -31.20 28.38
C ILE A 69 -4.25 -29.72 28.22
N MET A 70 -4.40 -28.97 29.32
CA MET A 70 -4.71 -27.55 29.25
C MET A 70 -3.58 -26.73 28.60
N ALA A 71 -2.32 -27.04 28.93
CA ALA A 71 -1.16 -26.41 28.30
C ALA A 71 -1.11 -26.70 26.79
N LEU A 72 -1.34 -27.95 26.38
CA LEU A 72 -1.41 -28.32 24.96
C LEU A 72 -2.55 -27.61 24.21
N LYS A 73 -3.71 -27.41 24.87
CA LYS A 73 -4.81 -26.64 24.28
C LYS A 73 -4.44 -25.16 24.08
N ARG A 74 -3.75 -24.54 25.03
CA ARG A 74 -3.25 -23.16 24.90
C ARG A 74 -2.21 -23.06 23.78
N LYS A 75 -1.22 -23.97 23.76
CA LYS A 75 -0.25 -24.09 22.66
C LYS A 75 -0.94 -24.13 21.29
N LYS A 76 -1.92 -25.03 21.11
CA LYS A 76 -2.67 -25.15 19.84
C LYS A 76 -3.42 -23.87 19.46
N LYS A 77 -3.93 -23.11 20.45
CA LYS A 77 -4.58 -21.81 20.21
C LYS A 77 -3.56 -20.77 19.73
N PHE A 78 -2.36 -20.74 20.32
CA PHE A 78 -1.29 -19.84 19.88
C PHE A 78 -0.80 -20.19 18.48
N GLU A 79 -0.59 -21.48 18.16
CA GLU A 79 -0.24 -21.95 16.81
C GLU A 79 -1.28 -21.54 15.76
N LYS A 80 -2.57 -21.65 16.09
CA LYS A 80 -3.64 -21.19 15.18
C LYS A 80 -3.58 -19.68 14.94
N THR A 81 -3.33 -18.90 16.00
CA THR A 81 -3.20 -17.45 15.89
C THR A 81 -1.96 -17.06 15.08
N LEU A 82 -0.85 -17.79 15.26
CA LEU A 82 0.39 -17.60 14.53
C LEU A 82 0.16 -17.78 13.02
N LEU A 83 -0.47 -18.89 12.62
CA LEU A 83 -0.80 -19.16 11.22
C LEU A 83 -1.70 -18.08 10.59
N GLN A 84 -2.65 -17.54 11.36
CA GLN A 84 -3.50 -16.44 10.88
C GLN A 84 -2.70 -15.14 10.69
N LEU A 85 -1.72 -14.89 11.57
CA LEU A 85 -0.85 -13.74 11.51
C LEU A 85 0.08 -13.82 10.29
N ASP A 86 0.62 -15.00 9.99
CA ASP A 86 1.44 -15.22 8.79
C ASP A 86 0.69 -14.84 7.51
N GLY A 87 -0.55 -15.33 7.35
CA GLY A 87 -1.37 -14.97 6.18
C GLY A 87 -1.73 -13.48 6.13
N THR A 88 -1.86 -12.83 7.28
CA THR A 88 -2.08 -11.38 7.36
C THR A 88 -0.83 -10.61 6.93
N LEU A 89 0.35 -11.02 7.39
CA LEU A 89 1.64 -10.45 7.00
C LEU A 89 1.85 -10.54 5.49
N THR A 90 1.66 -11.72 4.89
CA THR A 90 1.78 -11.89 3.43
C THR A 90 0.84 -10.97 2.67
N THR A 91 -0.38 -10.77 3.17
CA THR A 91 -1.35 -9.86 2.54
C THR A 91 -0.88 -8.41 2.60
N LEU A 92 -0.34 -7.97 3.75
CA LEU A 92 0.17 -6.60 3.92
C LEU A 92 1.43 -6.35 3.07
N GLU A 93 2.34 -7.32 3.03
CA GLU A 93 3.54 -7.25 2.19
C GLU A 93 3.17 -7.09 0.71
N THR A 94 2.20 -7.89 0.25
CA THR A 94 1.67 -7.83 -1.11
C THR A 94 1.04 -6.45 -1.39
N GLN A 95 0.25 -5.92 -0.45
CA GLN A 95 -0.35 -4.58 -0.59
C GLN A 95 0.69 -3.47 -0.64
N ARG A 96 1.75 -3.56 0.17
CA ARG A 96 2.85 -2.60 0.15
C ARG A 96 3.59 -2.64 -1.18
N GLU A 97 3.88 -3.83 -1.69
CA GLU A 97 4.52 -4.00 -3.00
C GLU A 97 3.67 -3.39 -4.12
N TYR A 98 2.35 -3.63 -4.11
CA TYR A 98 1.46 -2.98 -5.07
C TYR A 98 1.51 -1.45 -5.02
N LEU A 99 1.51 -0.87 -3.82
CA LEU A 99 1.61 0.59 -3.66
C LEU A 99 2.97 1.13 -4.11
N GLN A 100 4.05 0.42 -3.83
CA GLN A 100 5.39 0.78 -4.29
C GLN A 100 5.47 0.76 -5.81
N ASN A 101 4.99 -0.32 -6.44
CA ASN A 101 4.94 -0.45 -7.90
C ASN A 101 4.05 0.64 -8.53
N ALA A 102 2.90 0.95 -7.93
CA ALA A 102 2.04 2.03 -8.39
C ALA A 102 2.72 3.40 -8.29
N SER A 103 3.47 3.66 -7.21
CA SER A 103 4.25 4.89 -7.04
C SER A 103 5.35 5.01 -8.09
N THR A 104 6.14 3.97 -8.31
CA THR A 104 7.19 3.95 -9.35
C THR A 104 6.61 4.14 -10.74
N ASN A 105 5.48 3.50 -11.05
CA ASN A 105 4.80 3.68 -12.34
C ASN A 105 4.31 5.12 -12.53
N MET A 106 3.83 5.78 -11.46
CA MET A 106 3.47 7.20 -11.51
C MET A 106 4.68 8.07 -11.83
N ASP A 107 5.82 7.82 -11.19
CA ASP A 107 7.05 8.57 -11.42
C ASP A 107 7.55 8.43 -12.86
N VAL A 108 7.54 7.19 -13.38
CA VAL A 108 7.85 6.91 -14.80
C VAL A 108 6.93 7.70 -15.73
N LEU A 109 5.62 7.66 -15.49
CA LEU A 109 4.65 8.43 -16.29
C LEU A 109 4.89 9.94 -16.19
N HIS A 110 5.32 10.45 -15.04
CA HIS A 110 5.67 11.86 -14.89
C HIS A 110 6.88 12.24 -15.75
N VAL A 111 7.96 11.44 -15.69
CA VAL A 111 9.16 11.63 -16.53
C VAL A 111 8.81 11.56 -18.02
N MET A 112 7.98 10.58 -18.43
CA MET A 112 7.55 10.45 -19.82
C MET A 112 6.77 11.69 -20.30
N ARG A 113 5.89 12.27 -19.47
CA ARG A 113 5.17 13.51 -19.81
C ARG A 113 6.10 14.70 -19.97
N GLN A 114 7.10 14.83 -19.10
CA GLN A 114 8.11 15.88 -19.20
C GLN A 114 8.93 15.72 -20.49
N ALA A 115 9.39 14.50 -20.79
CA ALA A 115 10.12 14.20 -22.02
C ALA A 115 9.28 14.49 -23.28
N ALA A 116 8.02 14.06 -23.32
CA ALA A 116 7.11 14.36 -24.42
C ALA A 116 6.89 15.88 -24.59
N SER A 117 6.79 16.62 -23.48
CA SER A 117 6.65 18.08 -23.51
C SER A 117 7.92 18.77 -24.04
N ALA A 118 9.11 18.28 -23.67
CA ALA A 118 10.38 18.78 -24.19
C ALA A 118 10.52 18.51 -25.70
N LEU A 119 10.23 17.28 -26.13
CA LEU A 119 10.22 16.91 -27.55
C LEU A 119 9.25 17.78 -28.37
N LYS A 120 8.04 18.03 -27.84
CA LYS A 120 7.07 18.92 -28.50
C LYS A 120 7.63 20.34 -28.68
N LYS A 121 8.27 20.91 -27.66
CA LYS A 121 8.89 22.25 -27.74
C LYS A 121 10.02 22.28 -28.76
N THR A 122 10.89 21.27 -28.78
CA THR A 122 11.96 21.17 -29.79
C THR A 122 11.38 21.10 -31.20
N ASN A 123 10.35 20.28 -31.44
CA ASN A 123 9.71 20.21 -32.75
C ASN A 123 9.01 21.53 -33.15
N GLN A 124 8.38 22.22 -32.21
CA GLN A 124 7.78 23.54 -32.47
C GLN A 124 8.83 24.59 -32.83
N ASN A 125 9.98 24.59 -32.16
CA ASN A 125 11.07 25.52 -32.48
C ASN A 125 11.67 25.22 -33.87
N LEU A 126 11.83 23.94 -34.23
CA LEU A 126 12.29 23.56 -35.57
C LEU A 126 11.33 24.04 -36.67
N ASP A 127 10.02 23.93 -36.46
CA ASP A 127 8.99 24.35 -37.42
C ASP A 127 8.91 25.89 -37.57
N VAL A 128 9.29 26.65 -36.53
CA VAL A 128 9.25 28.12 -36.58
C VAL A 128 10.53 28.70 -37.19
N ASP A 129 11.70 28.16 -36.81
CA ASP A 129 13.00 28.69 -37.25
C ASP A 129 13.38 28.23 -38.68
N GLN A 130 12.98 27.02 -39.12
CA GLN A 130 13.33 26.52 -40.47
C GLN A 130 12.32 26.87 -41.56
N VAL A 131 11.11 27.31 -41.21
CA VAL A 131 10.09 27.67 -42.22
C VAL A 131 10.25 29.10 -42.72
N HIS A 132 10.77 30.03 -41.91
CA HIS A 132 11.03 31.40 -42.37
C HIS A 132 12.22 31.44 -43.35
N ASP A 133 13.34 30.79 -43.01
CA ASP A 133 14.51 30.73 -43.90
C ASP A 133 14.21 29.98 -45.21
N LEU A 134 13.44 28.88 -45.17
CA LEU A 134 13.05 28.14 -46.38
C LEU A 134 12.03 28.90 -47.25
N MET A 135 11.14 29.70 -46.65
CA MET A 135 10.17 30.51 -47.40
C MET A 135 10.81 31.75 -48.03
N ASP A 136 11.80 32.36 -47.37
CA ASP A 136 12.59 33.45 -47.94
C ASP A 136 13.50 32.96 -49.08
N ASP A 137 14.16 31.79 -48.94
CA ASP A 137 14.95 31.17 -50.00
C ASP A 137 14.11 30.79 -51.25
N LEU A 138 12.85 30.38 -51.06
CA LEU A 138 11.90 30.07 -52.14
C LEU A 138 11.33 31.32 -52.83
N ALA A 139 11.17 32.42 -52.08
CA ALA A 139 10.74 33.70 -52.64
C ALA A 139 11.86 34.38 -53.45
N GLU A 140 13.12 34.25 -53.04
CA GLU A 140 14.28 34.75 -53.78
C GLU A 140 14.55 33.96 -55.08
N GLN A 141 14.25 32.65 -55.12
CA GLN A 141 14.42 31.85 -56.34
C GLN A 141 13.41 32.14 -57.46
N HIS A 142 12.33 32.88 -57.19
CA HIS A 142 11.31 33.24 -58.19
C HIS A 142 11.35 34.71 -58.65
N THR A 143 12.37 35.49 -58.25
CA THR A 143 12.63 36.85 -58.76
C THR A 143 13.94 36.98 -59.55
N VAL A 144 14.19 36.03 -60.47
CA VAL A 144 15.15 36.20 -61.57
C VAL A 144 14.42 36.13 -62.90
#